data_AF-A0A9W7L3P3-F1
#
_entry.id   AF-A0A9W7L3P3-F1
#
_cell.length_a   1.000
_cell.length_b   1.000
_cell.length_c   1.000
_cell.angle_alpha   90.00
_cell.angle_beta   90.00
_cell.angle_gamma   90.00
#
_symmetry.space_group_name_H-M   'P 1'
#
loop_
_entity.id
_entity.type
_entity.pdbx_description
1 polymer ?
#
loop_
_entity_poly.entity_id
_entity_poly.type
_entity_poly.pdbx_seq_one_letter_code
_entity_poly.pdbx_strand_id
1 'polypeptide(L)'
;MTHFTRLFLFLLVLLLPTGNHAKSRRQKTDTMWKNRKRECEREDDLCRGMHPDMNQNCVNKCVSPECFDEVYGPSTPGPLEDGELDPERQKLFTSCVRRDYREQKRKREMARRAEREKKKSGEDKIEEGGGSGEGGDAGEIIG
;
A
#
# COMPACT_ATOMS: atom_id res chain seq x y z
N MET A 1 -2.37 -14.52 53.96
CA MET A 1 -1.37 -13.69 53.22
C MET A 1 -1.23 -14.06 51.74
N THR A 2 -1.47 -15.31 51.34
CA THR A 2 -1.33 -15.80 49.94
C THR A 2 -2.46 -15.38 48.98
N HIS A 3 -3.62 -14.97 49.49
CA HIS A 3 -4.74 -14.49 48.67
C HIS A 3 -4.53 -13.06 48.17
N PHE A 4 -3.98 -12.19 49.02
CA PHE A 4 -3.63 -10.82 48.64
C PHE A 4 -2.53 -10.78 47.58
N THR A 5 -1.53 -11.66 47.69
CA THR A 5 -0.46 -11.76 46.68
C THR A 5 -0.97 -12.29 45.34
N ARG A 6 -1.94 -13.22 45.34
CA ARG A 6 -2.61 -13.71 44.12
C ARG A 6 -3.45 -12.63 43.45
N LEU A 7 -4.24 -11.87 44.22
CA LEU A 7 -5.03 -10.76 43.69
C LEU A 7 -4.13 -9.67 43.09
N PHE A 8 -3.03 -9.34 43.76
CA PHE A 8 -2.08 -8.35 43.27
C PHE A 8 -1.37 -8.78 41.99
N LEU A 9 -1.00 -10.07 41.86
CA LEU A 9 -0.44 -10.65 40.64
C LEU A 9 -1.44 -10.62 39.47
N PHE A 10 -2.72 -10.95 39.72
CA PHE A 10 -3.75 -10.87 38.69
C PHE A 10 -4.00 -9.43 38.21
N LEU A 11 -3.96 -8.46 39.12
CA LEU A 11 -4.13 -7.03 38.80
C LEU A 11 -2.97 -6.48 37.96
N LEU A 12 -1.73 -6.94 38.22
CA LEU A 12 -0.54 -6.60 37.45
C LEU A 12 -0.57 -7.13 36.01
N VAL A 13 -1.15 -8.31 35.78
CA VAL A 13 -1.29 -8.90 34.44
C VAL A 13 -2.32 -8.14 33.59
N LEU A 14 -3.37 -7.58 34.20
CA LEU A 14 -4.39 -6.79 33.51
C LEU A 14 -3.92 -5.37 33.13
N LEU A 15 -2.84 -4.88 33.73
CA LEU A 15 -2.22 -3.59 33.41
C LEU A 15 -1.19 -3.66 32.28
N LEU A 16 -0.94 -4.85 31.71
CA LEU A 16 -0.05 -5.01 30.56
C LEU A 16 -0.75 -4.48 29.29
N PRO A 17 -0.26 -3.41 28.66
CA PRO A 17 -0.88 -2.86 27.46
C PRO A 17 -0.80 -3.88 26.32
N THR A 18 -1.95 -4.41 25.91
CA THR A 18 -2.07 -5.30 24.76
C THR A 18 -2.12 -4.47 23.47
N GLY A 19 -1.03 -4.55 22.67
CA GLY A 19 -1.10 -4.36 21.22
C GLY A 19 -0.63 -3.02 20.64
N ASN A 20 0.65 -2.96 20.22
CA ASN A 20 1.21 -1.89 19.38
C ASN A 20 1.37 -2.30 17.90
N HIS A 21 0.29 -2.71 17.21
CA HIS A 21 0.34 -3.06 15.78
C HIS A 21 0.38 -1.84 14.83
N ALA A 22 0.09 -0.64 15.31
CA ALA A 22 0.10 0.59 14.51
C ALA A 22 1.52 1.05 14.14
N LYS A 23 2.52 0.75 14.98
CA LYS A 23 3.90 1.22 14.80
C LYS A 23 4.58 0.60 13.57
N SER A 24 4.37 -0.70 13.32
CA SER A 24 4.98 -1.40 12.18
C SER A 24 4.42 -0.97 10.82
N ARG A 25 3.11 -0.71 10.74
CA ARG A 25 2.47 -0.18 9.51
C ARG A 25 2.95 1.22 9.17
N ARG A 26 3.11 2.09 10.18
CA ARG A 26 3.67 3.43 10.00
C ARG A 26 5.11 3.36 9.51
N GLN A 27 5.95 2.54 10.13
CA GLN A 27 7.35 2.33 9.71
C GLN A 27 7.45 1.89 8.25
N LYS A 28 6.65 0.91 7.80
CA LYS A 28 6.66 0.47 6.39
C LYS A 28 6.29 1.58 5.41
N THR A 29 5.30 2.41 5.78
CA THR A 29 4.85 3.51 4.92
C THR A 29 5.90 4.62 4.85
N ASP A 30 6.60 4.89 5.96
CA ASP A 30 7.69 5.87 6.03
C ASP A 30 8.92 5.42 5.24
N THR A 31 9.26 4.13 5.30
CA THR A 31 10.35 3.57 4.49
C THR A 31 10.06 3.69 3.01
N MET A 32 8.83 3.40 2.58
CA MET A 32 8.42 3.54 1.18
C MET A 32 8.59 4.98 0.69
N TRP A 33 8.05 5.95 1.43
CA TRP A 33 8.19 7.37 1.10
C TRP A 33 9.66 7.78 0.96
N LYS A 34 10.50 7.40 1.93
CA LYS A 34 11.94 7.72 1.89
C LYS A 34 12.66 7.08 0.71
N ASN A 35 12.31 5.83 0.37
CA ASN A 35 12.89 5.14 -0.77
C ASN A 35 12.47 5.81 -2.08
N ARG A 36 11.19 6.16 -2.22
CA ARG A 36 10.68 6.85 -3.41
C ARG A 36 11.32 8.23 -3.60
N LYS A 37 11.51 8.97 -2.51
CA LYS A 37 12.23 10.26 -2.55
C LYS A 37 13.67 10.06 -3.04
N ARG A 38 14.38 9.06 -2.50
CA ARG A 38 15.77 8.75 -2.89
C ARG A 38 15.89 8.29 -4.34
N GLU A 39 14.93 7.53 -4.83
CA GLU A 39 14.83 7.13 -6.24
C GLU A 39 14.75 8.37 -7.13
N CYS A 40 13.83 9.30 -6.82
CA CYS A 40 13.74 10.58 -7.54
C CYS A 40 15.00 11.45 -7.40
N GLU A 41 15.69 11.44 -6.28
CA GLU A 41 16.93 12.21 -6.10
C GLU A 41 18.13 11.64 -6.88
N ARG A 42 18.16 10.32 -7.13
CA ARG A 42 19.37 9.61 -7.59
C ARG A 42 19.23 8.93 -8.94
N GLU A 43 18.04 8.48 -9.28
CA GLU A 43 17.78 7.66 -10.47
C GLU A 43 17.09 8.46 -11.57
N ASP A 44 16.27 9.46 -11.20
CA ASP A 44 15.66 10.36 -12.16
C ASP A 44 16.70 11.34 -12.74
N ASP A 45 16.95 11.23 -14.04
CA ASP A 45 17.98 12.03 -14.72
C ASP A 45 17.68 13.54 -14.68
N LEU A 46 16.41 13.94 -14.66
CA LEU A 46 16.01 15.35 -14.59
C LEU A 46 16.36 15.93 -13.22
N CYS A 47 15.98 15.24 -12.14
CA CYS A 47 16.22 15.74 -10.79
C CYS A 47 17.67 15.57 -10.33
N ARG A 48 18.37 14.51 -10.77
CA ARG A 48 19.78 14.28 -10.45
C ARG A 48 20.71 15.32 -11.06
N GLY A 49 20.39 15.84 -12.25
CA GLY A 49 21.17 16.87 -12.93
C GLY A 49 21.11 18.24 -12.26
N MET A 50 20.18 18.45 -11.33
CA MET A 50 19.96 19.73 -10.64
C MET A 50 20.74 19.80 -9.33
N HIS A 51 21.15 21.02 -8.95
CA HIS A 51 21.76 21.26 -7.64
C HIS A 51 20.76 20.91 -6.51
N PRO A 52 21.19 20.31 -5.38
CA PRO A 52 20.29 19.90 -4.30
C PRO A 52 19.36 21.00 -3.77
N ASP A 53 19.80 22.26 -3.79
CA ASP A 53 18.99 23.39 -3.33
C ASP A 53 17.88 23.78 -4.33
N MET A 54 18.01 23.39 -5.60
CA MET A 54 17.07 23.73 -6.67
C MET A 54 16.20 22.52 -7.08
N ASN A 55 16.60 21.31 -6.68
CA ASN A 55 15.95 20.09 -7.16
C ASN A 55 14.68 19.71 -6.37
N GLN A 56 14.33 20.46 -5.33
CA GLN A 56 13.25 20.09 -4.40
C GLN A 56 11.88 20.00 -5.09
N ASN A 57 11.55 20.94 -5.98
CA ASN A 57 10.31 20.86 -6.75
C ASN A 57 10.28 19.68 -7.71
N CYS A 58 11.41 19.41 -8.38
CA CYS A 58 11.55 18.25 -9.27
C CYS A 58 11.31 16.96 -8.50
N VAL A 59 11.99 16.78 -7.36
CA VAL A 59 11.88 15.59 -6.52
C VAL A 59 10.44 15.42 -6.02
N ASN A 60 9.80 16.47 -5.51
CA ASN A 60 8.42 16.37 -5.03
C ASN A 60 7.46 15.98 -6.17
N LYS A 61 7.59 16.58 -7.35
CA LYS A 61 6.77 16.23 -8.51
C LYS A 61 7.02 14.79 -9.00
N CYS A 62 8.27 14.33 -9.00
CA CYS A 62 8.62 12.95 -9.32
C CYS A 62 8.03 11.93 -8.33
N VAL A 63 8.00 12.28 -7.04
CA VAL A 63 7.47 11.38 -6.01
C VAL A 63 5.96 11.21 -6.16
N SER A 64 5.22 12.30 -6.35
CA SER A 64 3.79 12.27 -6.64
C SER A 64 3.35 13.57 -7.33
N PRO A 65 3.04 13.55 -8.63
CA PRO A 65 2.53 14.72 -9.34
C PRO A 65 1.22 15.24 -8.73
N GLU A 66 0.31 14.33 -8.36
CA GLU A 66 -1.00 14.69 -7.78
C GLU A 66 -0.84 15.44 -6.45
N CYS A 67 -0.02 14.91 -5.53
CA CYS A 67 0.25 15.59 -4.26
C CYS A 67 1.07 16.86 -4.44
N PHE A 68 1.90 16.92 -5.48
CA PHE A 68 2.67 18.12 -5.78
C PHE A 68 1.72 19.23 -6.21
N ASP A 69 0.78 18.95 -7.11
CA ASP A 69 -0.20 19.94 -7.55
C ASP A 69 -1.15 20.35 -6.40
N GLU A 70 -1.52 19.43 -5.50
CA GLU A 70 -2.34 19.73 -4.31
C GLU A 70 -1.65 20.74 -3.36
N VAL A 71 -0.33 20.66 -3.20
CA VAL A 71 0.42 21.44 -2.20
C VAL A 71 1.19 22.62 -2.82
N TYR A 72 1.76 22.42 -4.00
CA TYR A 72 2.67 23.31 -4.73
C TYR A 72 2.15 23.72 -6.11
N GLY A 73 0.93 23.35 -6.47
CA GLY A 73 0.33 23.71 -7.75
C GLY A 73 -0.13 25.16 -7.85
N PRO A 74 -0.74 25.52 -8.99
CA PRO A 74 -1.16 26.89 -9.29
C PRO A 74 -2.26 27.44 -8.38
N SER A 75 -3.02 26.57 -7.72
CA SER A 75 -4.10 26.95 -6.78
C SER A 75 -3.59 27.26 -5.37
N THR A 76 -2.30 27.12 -5.11
CA THR A 76 -1.64 27.45 -3.84
C THR A 76 -0.62 28.59 -4.07
N PRO A 77 0.26 28.95 -3.12
CA PRO A 77 1.32 29.95 -3.35
C PRO A 77 2.33 29.60 -4.46
N GLY A 78 2.18 28.44 -5.12
CA GLY A 78 3.04 27.99 -6.21
C GLY A 78 4.23 27.14 -5.75
N PRO A 79 5.10 26.72 -6.69
CA PRO A 79 6.30 25.95 -6.38
C PRO A 79 7.21 26.67 -5.39
N LEU A 80 8.07 25.91 -4.70
CA LEU A 80 9.08 26.52 -3.81
C LEU A 80 10.09 27.32 -4.64
N GLU A 81 10.59 28.41 -4.10
CA GLU A 81 11.75 29.08 -4.66
C GLU A 81 13.03 28.27 -4.39
N ASP A 82 14.05 28.55 -5.19
CA ASP A 82 15.37 27.92 -5.12
C ASP A 82 16.02 28.20 -3.74
N GLY A 83 16.29 27.13 -2.98
CA GLY A 83 16.78 27.21 -1.60
C GLY A 83 15.72 27.48 -0.52
N GLU A 84 14.44 27.61 -0.88
CA GLU A 84 13.34 27.81 0.07
C GLU A 84 12.99 26.52 0.82
N LEU A 85 12.83 26.63 2.14
CA LEU A 85 12.39 25.54 3.00
C LEU A 85 11.03 25.85 3.64
N ASP A 86 10.00 25.14 3.21
CA ASP A 86 8.68 25.18 3.85
C ASP A 86 8.38 23.85 4.58
N PRO A 87 8.64 23.75 5.90
CA PRO A 87 8.41 22.53 6.66
C PRO A 87 6.93 22.21 6.88
N GLU A 88 6.02 23.19 6.74
CA GLU A 88 4.59 22.96 6.89
C GLU A 88 4.02 22.29 5.64
N ARG A 89 4.29 22.86 4.48
CA ARG A 89 3.93 22.26 3.18
C ARG A 89 4.61 20.92 2.96
N GLN A 90 5.85 20.75 3.42
CA GLN A 90 6.51 19.45 3.39
C GLN A 90 5.74 18.38 4.20
N LYS A 91 5.18 18.74 5.37
CA LYS A 91 4.33 17.82 6.16
C LYS A 91 3.04 17.49 5.42
N LEU A 92 2.39 18.48 4.82
CA LEU A 92 1.17 18.30 4.03
C LEU A 92 1.43 17.37 2.85
N PHE A 93 2.49 17.63 2.08
CA PHE A 93 2.91 16.79 0.96
C PHE A 93 3.17 15.35 1.39
N THR A 94 3.96 15.16 2.45
CA THR A 94 4.24 13.82 2.97
C THR A 94 2.96 13.12 3.46
N SER A 95 2.02 13.87 4.05
CA SER A 95 0.73 13.33 4.47
C SER A 95 -0.09 12.83 3.29
N CYS A 96 -0.19 13.64 2.22
CA CYS A 96 -0.84 13.28 0.97
C CYS A 96 -0.25 11.99 0.37
N VAL A 97 1.07 11.94 0.18
CA VAL A 97 1.71 10.75 -0.43
C VAL A 97 1.48 9.48 0.40
N ARG A 98 1.52 9.60 1.74
CA ARG A 98 1.22 8.47 2.63
C ARG A 98 -0.24 8.02 2.54
N ARG A 99 -1.18 8.94 2.39
CA ARG A 99 -2.61 8.64 2.20
C ARG A 99 -2.82 7.87 0.89
N ASP A 100 -2.29 8.40 -0.20
CA ASP A 100 -2.49 7.84 -1.54
C ASP A 100 -1.89 6.45 -1.65
N TYR A 101 -0.69 6.24 -1.09
CA TYR A 101 -0.09 4.91 -1.03
C TYR A 101 -0.96 3.89 -0.29
N ARG A 102 -1.53 4.29 0.85
CA ARG A 102 -2.43 3.40 1.62
C ARG A 102 -3.68 3.08 0.83
N GLU A 103 -4.23 4.05 0.13
CA GLU A 103 -5.41 3.86 -0.72
C GLU A 103 -5.13 2.92 -1.90
N GLN A 104 -4.05 3.18 -2.64
CA GLN A 104 -3.64 2.31 -3.76
C GLN A 104 -3.39 0.88 -3.29
N LYS A 105 -2.74 0.70 -2.14
CA LYS A 105 -2.53 -0.62 -1.55
C LYS A 105 -3.85 -1.32 -1.24
N ARG A 106 -4.81 -0.62 -0.60
CA ARG A 106 -6.14 -1.16 -0.32
C ARG A 106 -6.88 -1.55 -1.60
N LYS A 107 -6.86 -0.70 -2.63
CA LYS A 107 -7.46 -0.99 -3.95
C LYS A 107 -6.86 -2.25 -4.57
N ARG A 108 -5.53 -2.40 -4.55
CA ARG A 108 -4.82 -3.60 -5.05
C ARG A 108 -5.18 -4.86 -4.27
N GLU A 109 -5.28 -4.78 -2.94
CA GLU A 109 -5.68 -5.91 -2.10
C GLU A 109 -7.14 -6.33 -2.36
N MET A 110 -8.06 -5.38 -2.50
CA MET A 110 -9.45 -5.65 -2.86
C MET A 110 -9.56 -6.29 -4.26
N ALA A 111 -8.85 -5.76 -5.25
CA ALA A 111 -8.84 -6.32 -6.60
C ALA A 111 -8.32 -7.77 -6.61
N ARG A 112 -7.23 -8.05 -5.90
CA ARG A 112 -6.69 -9.42 -5.75
C ARG A 112 -7.68 -10.37 -5.08
N ARG A 113 -8.42 -9.90 -4.07
CA ARG A 113 -9.45 -10.70 -3.40
C ARG A 113 -10.61 -11.01 -4.35
N ALA A 114 -11.11 -10.00 -5.06
CA ALA A 114 -12.18 -10.17 -6.04
C ALA A 114 -11.79 -11.13 -7.18
N GLU A 115 -10.53 -11.07 -7.63
CA GLU A 115 -10.01 -12.01 -8.64
C GLU A 115 -10.00 -13.47 -8.14
N ARG A 116 -9.60 -13.69 -6.88
CA ARG A 116 -9.61 -15.03 -6.25
C ARG A 116 -11.02 -15.57 -6.09
N GLU A 117 -11.97 -14.73 -5.68
CA GLU A 117 -13.38 -15.09 -5.55
C GLU A 117 -13.99 -15.47 -6.91
N LYS A 118 -13.66 -14.71 -7.98
CA LYS A 118 -14.07 -15.06 -9.36
C LYS A 118 -13.51 -16.41 -9.81
N LYS A 119 -12.23 -16.70 -9.55
CA LYS A 119 -11.61 -17.99 -9.91
C LYS A 119 -12.31 -19.16 -9.22
N LYS A 120 -12.56 -19.06 -7.91
CA LYS A 120 -13.26 -20.09 -7.15
C LYS A 120 -14.67 -20.36 -7.72
N SER A 121 -15.43 -19.31 -7.99
CA SER A 121 -16.79 -19.44 -8.57
C SER A 121 -16.82 -20.01 -10.00
N GLY A 122 -15.69 -20.00 -10.71
CA GLY A 122 -15.54 -20.61 -12.04
C GLY A 122 -15.17 -22.09 -11.97
N GLU A 123 -14.37 -22.48 -10.98
CA GLU A 123 -13.96 -23.87 -10.72
C GLU A 123 -15.13 -24.71 -10.21
N ASP A 124 -15.94 -24.16 -9.30
CA ASP A 124 -17.16 -24.80 -8.79
C ASP A 124 -18.20 -25.10 -9.91
N LYS A 125 -18.12 -24.42 -11.06
CA LYS A 125 -19.02 -24.66 -12.22
C LYS A 125 -18.54 -25.72 -13.20
N ILE A 126 -17.27 -26.15 -13.11
CA ILE A 126 -16.74 -27.20 -13.98
C ILE A 126 -17.09 -28.59 -13.43
N GLU A 127 -17.32 -28.72 -12.12
CA GLU A 127 -17.64 -30.02 -11.50
C GLU A 127 -19.13 -30.44 -11.64
N GLU A 128 -20.07 -29.53 -11.93
CA GLU A 128 -21.48 -29.90 -12.18
C GLU A 128 -21.78 -30.32 -13.64
N GLY A 129 -20.78 -30.30 -14.54
CA GLY A 129 -20.92 -30.74 -15.94
C GLY A 129 -20.40 -32.15 -16.25
N GLY A 130 -19.78 -32.83 -15.29
CA GLY A 130 -19.08 -34.11 -15.48
C GLY A 130 -19.91 -35.33 -15.12
N GLY A 131 -21.18 -35.39 -15.56
CA GLY A 131 -22.07 -36.53 -15.34
C GLY A 131 -22.10 -37.49 -16.53
N SER A 132 -21.43 -38.63 -16.37
CA SER A 132 -21.73 -39.96 -16.93
C SER A 132 -21.94 -40.15 -18.43
N GLY A 133 -20.98 -40.81 -19.08
CA GLY A 133 -21.11 -41.45 -20.39
C GLY A 133 -20.29 -42.73 -20.42
N GLU A 134 -20.74 -43.74 -19.68
CA GLU A 134 -20.18 -45.09 -19.64
C GLU A 134 -20.94 -45.99 -20.63
N GLY A 135 -20.21 -46.75 -21.45
CA GLY A 135 -20.62 -48.08 -21.93
C GLY A 135 -21.38 -48.17 -23.26
N GLY A 136 -20.75 -48.80 -24.27
CA GLY A 136 -21.42 -49.29 -25.47
C GLY A 136 -20.47 -49.81 -26.55
N ASP A 137 -19.89 -50.99 -26.31
CA ASP A 137 -19.20 -51.83 -27.30
C ASP A 137 -20.22 -52.61 -28.16
N ALA A 138 -19.73 -53.16 -29.28
CA ALA A 138 -20.30 -54.11 -30.24
C ALA A 138 -21.09 -53.58 -31.46
N GLY A 139 -20.45 -53.73 -32.64
CA GLY A 139 -20.94 -54.70 -33.63
C GLY A 139 -21.51 -54.19 -34.96
N GLU A 140 -21.02 -54.83 -36.04
CA GLU A 140 -21.74 -55.21 -37.27
C GLU A 140 -21.57 -54.37 -38.57
N ILE A 141 -20.74 -54.93 -39.49
CA ILE A 141 -20.93 -55.20 -40.94
C ILE A 141 -22.02 -54.38 -41.67
N ILE A 142 -21.73 -53.68 -42.79
CA ILE A 142 -21.95 -54.05 -44.22
C ILE A 142 -21.34 -52.95 -45.13
N GLY A 143 -20.60 -53.32 -46.18
CA GLY A 143 -20.17 -52.41 -47.27
C GLY A 143 -18.95 -52.91 -48.03
#